data_AF-A0AAE4V5M3-F1
#
_entry.id   AF-A0AAE4V5M3-F1
#
_cell.length_a   1.000
_cell.length_b   1.000
_cell.length_c   1.000
_cell.angle_alpha   90.00
_cell.angle_beta   90.00
_cell.angle_gamma   90.00
#
_symmetry.space_group_name_H-M   'P 1'
#
loop_
_entity.id
_entity.type
_entity.pdbx_description
1 polymer ?
#
loop_
_entity_poly.entity_id
_entity_poly.type
_entity_poly.pdbx_seq_one_letter_code
_entity_poly.pdbx_strand_id
1 'polypeptide(L)' 'EAETRGVLIERGDIFYTQPVPPRNNFRIGYGAIPLRSIEEGIALLGQACQASFRHSR' A
#
# COMPACT_ATOMS: atom_id res chain seq x y z
N GLU A 1 -6.94 -4.17 7.34
CA GLU A 1 -5.77 -3.49 7.95
C GLU A 1 -5.53 -2.05 7.49
N ALA A 2 -5.25 -1.79 6.21
CA ALA A 2 -4.89 -0.42 5.76
C ALA A 2 -6.10 0.54 5.72
N GLU A 3 -7.22 0.09 5.14
CA GLU A 3 -8.44 0.91 4.99
C GLU A 3 -8.98 1.40 6.34
N THR A 4 -8.98 0.55 7.36
CA THR A 4 -9.42 0.89 8.73
C THR A 4 -8.53 1.93 9.42
N ARG A 5 -7.32 2.17 8.88
CA ARG A 5 -6.40 3.21 9.33
C ARG A 5 -6.46 4.46 8.45
N GLY A 6 -7.39 4.52 7.49
CA GLY A 6 -7.53 5.63 6.56
C GLY A 6 -6.54 5.58 5.38
N VAL A 7 -5.88 4.45 5.13
CA VAL A 7 -4.97 4.26 4.00
C VAL A 7 -5.66 3.44 2.91
N LEU A 8 -5.94 4.07 1.77
CA LEU A 8 -6.46 3.40 0.58
C LEU A 8 -5.30 2.76 -0.22
N ILE A 9 -5.47 1.50 -0.60
CA ILE A 9 -4.49 0.76 -1.41
C ILE A 9 -5.04 0.57 -2.81
N GLU A 10 -4.20 0.89 -3.80
CA GLU A 10 -4.50 0.64 -5.20
C GLU A 10 -3.64 -0.51 -5.74
N ARG A 11 -4.25 -1.35 -6.58
CA ARG A 11 -3.54 -2.46 -7.23
C ARG A 11 -2.38 -1.94 -8.08
N GLY A 12 -1.19 -2.52 -7.86
CA GLY A 12 0.01 -2.22 -8.64
C GLY A 12 0.24 -3.18 -9.79
N ASP A 13 -0.51 -4.28 -9.86
CA ASP A 13 -0.19 -5.39 -10.76
C ASP A 13 -0.55 -5.12 -12.22
N ILE A 14 -1.43 -4.15 -12.47
CA ILE A 14 -1.85 -3.71 -13.81
C ILE A 14 -0.69 -3.19 -14.69
N PHE A 15 0.48 -2.91 -14.11
CA PHE A 15 1.65 -2.40 -14.81
C PHE A 15 2.67 -3.48 -15.19
N TYR A 16 2.48 -4.73 -14.76
CA TYR A 16 3.35 -5.84 -15.18
C TYR A 16 2.77 -6.54 -16.39
N THR A 17 3.60 -6.77 -17.40
CA THR A 17 3.21 -7.44 -18.67
C THR A 17 3.54 -8.93 -18.70
N GLN A 18 4.31 -9.41 -17.72
CA GLN A 18 4.70 -10.81 -17.61
C GLN A 18 3.54 -11.70 -17.13
N PRO A 19 3.46 -12.98 -17.55
CA PRO A 19 2.36 -13.87 -17.19
C PRO A 19 2.18 -14.11 -15.68
N VAL A 20 3.28 -14.01 -14.92
CA VAL A 20 3.27 -14.17 -13.45
C VAL A 20 3.84 -12.89 -12.83
N PRO A 21 3.00 -11.92 -12.43
CA PRO A 21 3.48 -10.69 -11.82
C PRO A 21 4.06 -10.92 -10.42
N PRO A 22 4.96 -10.04 -9.93
CA PRO A 22 5.45 -10.12 -8.55
C PRO A 22 4.29 -10.07 -7.55
N ARG A 23 4.38 -10.81 -6.45
CA ARG A 23 3.40 -10.71 -5.37
C ARG A 23 3.68 -9.51 -4.48
N ASN A 24 2.73 -9.15 -3.62
CA ASN A 24 2.90 -8.15 -2.56
C ASN A 24 3.35 -6.78 -3.08
N ASN A 25 2.79 -6.37 -4.22
CA ASN A 25 3.02 -5.07 -4.81
C ASN A 25 1.74 -4.23 -4.76
N PHE A 26 1.90 -2.91 -4.67
CA PHE A 26 0.86 -1.92 -4.85
C PHE A 26 1.52 -0.63 -5.34
N ARG A 27 0.73 0.28 -5.90
CA ARG A 27 1.24 1.57 -6.39
C ARG A 27 1.02 2.68 -5.37
N ILE A 28 1.89 3.69 -5.38
CA ILE A 28 1.76 4.89 -4.55
C ILE A 28 1.68 6.10 -5.49
N GLY A 29 0.55 6.80 -5.48
CA GLY A 29 0.33 8.02 -6.24
C GLY A 29 0.36 9.25 -5.34
N TYR A 30 1.37 10.11 -5.49
CA TYR A 30 1.47 11.35 -4.70
C TYR A 30 0.63 12.51 -5.25
N GLY A 31 0.18 12.43 -6.51
CA GLY A 31 -0.51 13.55 -7.18
C GLY A 31 -1.85 13.94 -6.57
N ALA A 32 -2.50 13.03 -5.83
CA ALA A 32 -3.79 13.26 -5.18
C ALA A 32 -3.68 13.42 -3.64
N ILE A 33 -2.47 13.37 -3.08
CA ILE A 33 -2.24 13.37 -1.63
C ILE A 33 -1.64 14.73 -1.23
N PRO A 34 -2.27 15.49 -0.32
CA PRO A 34 -1.66 16.70 0.22
C PRO A 34 -0.30 16.39 0.86
N LEU A 35 0.71 17.23 0.62
CA LEU A 35 2.08 17.01 1.14
C LEU A 35 2.11 16.73 2.66
N ARG A 36 1.30 17.48 3.43
CA ARG A 36 1.19 17.31 4.90
C ARG A 36 0.70 15.93 5.34
N SER A 37 0.06 15.17 4.46
CA SER A 37 -0.52 13.86 4.75
C SER A 37 0.38 12.70 4.33
N ILE A 38 1.49 12.98 3.62
CA ILE A 38 2.37 11.92 3.10
C ILE A 38 3.09 11.20 4.24
N GLU A 39 3.70 11.93 5.17
CA GLU A 39 4.46 11.34 6.28
C GLU A 39 3.58 10.42 7.15
N GLU A 40 2.45 10.95 7.61
CA GLU A 40 1.47 10.19 8.40
C GLU A 40 0.95 8.96 7.62
N GLY A 41 0.59 9.14 6.35
CA GLY A 41 0.09 8.06 5.50
C GLY A 41 1.09 6.92 5.32
N ILE A 42 2.37 7.23 5.11
CA ILE A 42 3.43 6.22 4.99
C ILE A 42 3.65 5.48 6.33
N ALA A 43 3.59 6.18 7.46
CA ALA A 43 3.70 5.54 8.77
C ALA A 43 2.54 4.55 9.03
N LEU A 44 1.30 4.96 8.74
CA LEU A 44 0.10 4.11 8.87
C LEU A 44 0.15 2.91 7.93
N LEU A 45 0.63 3.09 6.70
CA LEU A 45 0.87 2.02 5.74
C LEU A 45 1.87 0.99 6.31
N GLY A 46 2.98 1.45 6.88
CA GLY A 46 3.97 0.57 7.50
C GLY A 46 3.38 -0.30 8.61
N GLN A 47 2.54 0.29 9.48
CA GLN A 47 1.84 -0.44 10.53
C GLN A 47 0.87 -1.50 9.96
N ALA A 48 0.13 -1.16 8.90
CA ALA A 48 -0.78 -2.09 8.24
C ALA A 48 -0.04 -3.28 7.59
N CYS A 49 1.12 -3.04 6.97
CA CYS A 49 1.98 -4.08 6.43
C CYS A 49 2.46 -5.02 7.54
N GLN A 50 2.99 -4.48 8.64
CA GLN A 50 3.44 -5.29 9.79
C GLN A 50 2.31 -6.15 10.37
N ALA A 51 1.11 -5.59 10.52
CA ALA A 51 -0.06 -6.33 10.97
C ALA A 51 -0.42 -7.48 10.00
N SER A 52 -0.44 -7.20 8.70
CA SER A 52 -0.76 -8.20 7.67
C SER A 52 0.26 -9.35 7.63
N PHE A 53 1.55 -9.04 7.78
CA PHE A 53 2.61 -10.06 7.84
C PHE A 53 2.46 -11.00 9.04
N ARG A 54 2.01 -10.48 10.19
CA ARG A 54 1.81 -11.29 11.41
C ARG A 54 0.62 -12.25 11.29
N HIS A 55 -0.41 -11.91 10.51
CA HIS A 55 -1.56 -12.78 10.24
C HIS A 55 -1.30 -13.82 9.14
N SER A 56 -0.28 -13.61 8.31
CA SER A 56 0.05 -14.50 7.20
C SER A 56 1.11 -15.56 7.56
N ARG A 57 1.62 -15.54 8.81
CA ARG A 57 2.42 -16.61 9.40
C ARG A 57 1.52 -17.54 10.19
#